data_AF-A0A077ZN95-F1
#
_entry.id   AF-A0A077ZN95-F1
#
_cell.length_a   1.000
_cell.length_b   1.000
_cell.length_c   1.000
_cell.angle_alpha   90.00
_cell.angle_beta   90.00
_cell.angle_gamma   90.00
#
_symmetry.space_group_name_H-M   'P 1'
#
loop_
_entity.id
_entity.type
_entity.pdbx_description
1 polymer ?
#
loop_
_entity_poly.entity_id
_entity_poly.type
_entity_poly.pdbx_seq_one_letter_code
_entity_poly.pdbx_strand_id
1 'polypeptide(L)'
;MGGKDSKPAQQEPKAKPNCEKRKKRQEEEEKQIERFGQETAPHLMVIEFCGGCGFYRFAASTAEKVEQNYPGQFYVELRPDQDQTGRLEITVFINQEDKQIIEIDKGTNVHSKDGGHDIPYKDWDGFFSRVDKAILEANRQ
;
A
#
# COMPACT_ATOMS: atom_id res chain seq x y z
N MET A 1 -34.19 -23.50 58.36
CA MET A 1 -35.35 -22.66 58.00
C MET A 1 -34.89 -21.60 57.00
N GLY A 2 -35.49 -21.61 55.80
CA GLY A 2 -35.52 -20.54 54.77
C GLY A 2 -34.18 -20.12 54.13
N GLY A 3 -33.93 -20.18 52.83
CA GLY A 3 -34.80 -20.25 51.65
C GLY A 3 -35.13 -18.85 51.15
N LYS A 4 -34.36 -18.33 50.17
CA LYS A 4 -34.68 -17.29 49.15
C LYS A 4 -33.67 -17.44 47.99
N ASP A 5 -34.04 -18.00 46.84
CA ASP A 5 -34.68 -17.38 45.66
C ASP A 5 -33.71 -16.70 44.67
N SER A 6 -33.36 -17.48 43.64
CA SER A 6 -33.52 -17.22 42.18
C SER A 6 -33.13 -15.89 41.52
N LYS A 7 -32.06 -15.98 40.69
CA LYS A 7 -31.96 -15.65 39.22
C LYS A 7 -32.08 -14.16 38.76
N PRO A 8 -31.84 -13.83 37.47
CA PRO A 8 -30.59 -13.29 36.89
C PRO A 8 -30.71 -11.83 36.36
N ALA A 9 -29.58 -11.15 36.14
CA ALA A 9 -29.51 -9.90 35.36
C ALA A 9 -28.64 -10.14 34.11
N GLN A 10 -29.25 -10.38 32.94
CA GLN A 10 -29.57 -9.40 31.89
C GLN A 10 -28.34 -8.76 31.21
N GLN A 11 -28.05 -9.29 30.01
CA GLN A 11 -27.28 -8.66 28.94
C GLN A 11 -27.99 -7.42 28.41
N GLU A 12 -27.23 -6.39 28.04
CA GLU A 12 -27.52 -5.44 26.95
C GLU A 12 -26.28 -4.54 26.71
N PRO A 13 -26.16 -3.82 25.58
CA PRO A 13 -26.01 -4.32 24.22
C PRO A 13 -24.65 -3.94 23.61
N LYS A 14 -24.23 -4.69 22.59
CA LYS A 14 -23.05 -4.40 21.75
C LYS A 14 -23.21 -3.02 21.10
N ALA A 15 -22.34 -2.08 21.45
CA ALA A 15 -22.14 -0.87 20.67
C ALA A 15 -21.66 -1.28 19.26
N LYS A 16 -22.48 -0.98 18.26
CA LYS A 16 -22.16 -1.19 16.84
C LYS A 16 -20.90 -0.38 16.50
N PRO A 17 -19.90 -0.94 15.80
CA PRO A 17 -18.80 -0.14 15.31
C PRO A 17 -19.32 0.81 14.23
N ASN A 18 -19.08 2.08 14.47
CA ASN A 18 -19.38 3.25 13.66
C ASN A 18 -18.84 3.08 12.22
N CYS A 19 -19.73 2.76 11.28
CA CYS A 19 -19.44 2.57 9.86
C CYS A 19 -19.22 3.92 9.13
N GLU A 20 -19.72 5.03 9.67
CA GLU A 20 -19.65 6.35 9.02
C GLU A 20 -18.26 7.00 9.12
N LYS A 21 -17.45 6.66 10.13
CA LYS A 21 -16.06 7.14 10.23
C LYS A 21 -15.12 6.56 9.17
N ARG A 22 -15.44 5.40 8.59
CA ARG A 22 -14.60 4.79 7.53
C ARG A 22 -14.72 5.53 6.20
N LYS A 23 -15.92 5.98 5.85
CA LYS A 23 -16.19 6.65 4.57
C LYS A 23 -15.50 8.01 4.45
N LYS A 24 -15.49 8.81 5.53
CA LYS A 24 -14.88 10.14 5.52
C LYS A 24 -13.35 10.13 5.47
N ARG A 25 -12.71 9.05 5.95
CA ARG A 25 -11.26 8.89 5.93
C ARG A 25 -10.75 8.52 4.54
N GLN A 26 -11.53 7.74 3.78
CA GLN A 26 -11.21 7.35 2.40
C GLN A 26 -11.25 8.54 1.42
N GLU A 27 -12.17 9.50 1.59
CA GLU A 27 -12.27 10.69 0.71
C GLU A 27 -11.18 11.76 0.95
N GLU A 28 -10.58 11.81 2.15
CA GLU A 28 -9.45 12.73 2.42
C GLU A 28 -8.10 12.13 2.03
N GLU A 29 -7.96 10.79 2.04
CA GLU A 29 -6.76 10.08 1.56
C GLU A 29 -6.54 10.23 0.04
N GLU A 30 -7.61 10.35 -0.76
CA GLU A 30 -7.50 10.50 -2.23
C GLU A 30 -6.86 11.82 -2.67
N LYS A 31 -6.84 12.86 -1.82
CA LYS A 31 -6.39 14.21 -2.24
C LYS A 31 -4.88 14.40 -2.33
N GLN A 32 -4.06 13.42 -1.99
CA GLN A 32 -2.59 13.52 -2.05
C GLN A 32 -1.91 12.37 -2.80
N ILE A 33 -2.67 11.48 -3.44
CA ILE A 33 -2.08 10.40 -4.23
C ILE A 33 -1.69 10.96 -5.60
N GLU A 34 -0.38 11.01 -5.87
CA GLU A 34 0.14 11.33 -7.19
C GLU A 34 0.27 10.06 -8.03
N ARG A 35 0.01 10.18 -9.33
CA ARG A 35 -0.04 9.05 -10.27
C ARG A 35 0.89 9.26 -11.45
N PHE A 36 1.59 8.19 -11.83
CA PHE A 36 2.53 8.15 -12.95
C PHE A 36 2.23 6.94 -13.85
N GLY A 37 2.64 7.01 -15.11
CA GLY A 37 2.44 5.95 -16.09
C GLY A 37 1.06 6.02 -16.77
N GLN A 38 0.70 4.94 -17.47
CA GLN A 38 -0.54 4.85 -18.24
C GLN A 38 -1.64 4.14 -17.43
N GLU A 39 -2.87 4.66 -17.45
CA GLU A 39 -4.01 4.01 -16.78
C GLU A 39 -4.29 2.60 -17.34
N THR A 40 -3.97 2.39 -18.62
CA THR A 40 -4.11 1.10 -19.32
C THR A 40 -2.97 0.12 -19.07
N ALA A 41 -1.98 0.49 -18.26
CA ALA A 41 -0.88 -0.40 -17.93
C ALA A 41 -1.43 -1.70 -17.29
N PRO A 42 -0.83 -2.87 -17.53
CA PRO A 42 -1.31 -4.13 -16.94
C PRO A 42 -0.99 -4.26 -15.44
N HIS A 43 0.00 -3.54 -14.93
CA HIS A 43 0.46 -3.67 -13.53
C HIS A 43 0.21 -2.39 -12.74
N LEU A 44 0.11 -2.53 -11.42
CA LEU A 44 0.02 -1.41 -10.49
C LEU A 44 1.23 -1.47 -9.56
N MET A 45 1.92 -0.35 -9.38
CA MET A 45 2.98 -0.19 -8.38
C MET A 45 2.56 0.88 -7.39
N VAL A 46 2.83 0.64 -6.13
CA VAL A 46 2.42 1.52 -5.04
C VAL A 46 3.64 1.84 -4.23
N ILE A 47 3.90 3.13 -4.06
CA ILE A 47 5.03 3.64 -3.30
C ILE A 47 4.45 4.36 -2.09
N GLU A 48 4.51 3.72 -0.94
CA GLU A 48 4.14 4.32 0.33
C GLU A 48 5.37 4.99 0.95
N PHE A 49 5.28 6.29 1.25
CA PHE A 49 6.43 7.04 1.73
C PHE A 49 6.08 8.03 2.83
N CYS A 50 7.07 8.34 3.67
CA CYS A 50 6.93 9.38 4.70
C CYS A 50 6.70 10.77 4.09
N GLY A 51 5.48 11.29 4.20
CA GLY A 51 5.11 12.60 3.64
C GLY A 51 5.92 13.77 4.23
N GLY A 52 6.21 13.69 5.53
CA GLY A 52 6.96 14.72 6.27
C GLY A 52 8.49 14.59 6.24
N CYS A 53 9.06 13.53 5.65
CA CYS A 53 10.49 13.22 5.76
C CYS A 53 11.33 13.58 4.52
N GLY A 54 10.72 14.21 3.50
CA GLY A 54 11.40 14.51 2.24
C GLY A 54 11.66 13.30 1.34
N PHE A 55 10.92 12.20 1.55
CA PHE A 55 11.04 10.99 0.71
C PHE A 55 10.28 11.05 -0.60
N TYR A 56 9.45 12.07 -0.79
CA TYR A 56 8.77 12.35 -2.06
C TYR A 56 9.73 12.29 -3.27
N ARG A 57 10.90 12.95 -3.19
CA ARG A 57 11.89 12.95 -4.28
C ARG A 57 12.38 11.54 -4.65
N PHE A 58 12.45 10.63 -3.68
CA PHE A 58 12.89 9.25 -3.91
C PHE A 58 11.74 8.42 -4.50
N ALA A 59 10.52 8.65 -4.03
CA ALA A 59 9.31 8.04 -4.58
C ALA A 59 9.11 8.45 -6.05
N ALA A 60 9.16 9.74 -6.36
CA ALA A 60 9.06 10.27 -7.72
C ALA A 60 10.19 9.76 -8.62
N SER A 61 11.45 9.81 -8.16
CA SER A 61 12.58 9.26 -8.92
C SER A 61 12.44 7.76 -9.20
N THR A 62 11.83 7.01 -8.28
CA THR A 62 11.56 5.59 -8.49
C THR A 62 10.47 5.38 -9.55
N ALA A 63 9.38 6.16 -9.50
CA ALA A 63 8.33 6.10 -10.53
C ALA A 63 8.88 6.41 -11.93
N GLU A 64 9.69 7.46 -12.07
CA GLU A 64 10.35 7.80 -13.35
C GLU A 64 11.26 6.67 -13.84
N LYS A 65 12.03 6.08 -12.93
CA LYS A 65 12.94 4.98 -13.28
C LYS A 65 12.21 3.71 -13.68
N VAL A 66 11.06 3.44 -13.06
CA VAL A 66 10.20 2.32 -13.43
C VAL A 66 9.61 2.53 -14.81
N GLU A 67 9.09 3.72 -15.13
CA GLU A 67 8.58 4.01 -16.49
C GLU A 67 9.69 3.91 -17.55
N GLN A 68 10.92 4.32 -17.24
CA GLN A 68 12.06 4.17 -18.15
C GLN A 68 12.44 2.72 -18.46
N ASN A 69 12.36 1.83 -17.46
CA ASN A 69 12.77 0.42 -17.62
C ASN A 69 11.62 -0.50 -18.05
N TYR A 70 10.38 -0.13 -17.72
CA TYR A 70 9.17 -0.90 -18.01
C TYR A 70 8.11 0.02 -18.64
N PRO A 71 8.37 0.59 -19.84
CA PRO A 71 7.52 1.61 -20.44
C PRO A 71 6.10 1.08 -20.66
N GLY A 72 5.11 1.80 -20.13
CA GLY A 72 3.68 1.44 -20.22
C GLY A 72 3.27 0.17 -19.48
N GLN A 73 4.15 -0.46 -18.69
CA GLN A 73 3.83 -1.71 -17.97
C GLN A 73 3.23 -1.45 -16.59
N PHE A 74 3.62 -0.35 -15.94
CA PHE A 74 3.17 0.00 -14.60
C PHE A 74 2.36 1.30 -14.60
N TYR A 75 1.25 1.27 -13.89
CA TYR A 75 0.61 2.44 -13.33
C TYR A 75 1.15 2.62 -11.91
N VAL A 76 1.73 3.76 -11.58
CA VAL A 76 2.42 3.97 -10.30
C VAL A 76 1.63 4.98 -9.45
N GLU A 77 1.32 4.62 -8.21
CA GLU A 77 0.71 5.50 -7.23
C GLU A 77 1.70 5.84 -6.11
N LEU A 78 1.92 7.14 -5.91
CA LEU A 78 2.68 7.66 -4.78
C LEU A 78 1.71 8.00 -3.65
N ARG A 79 1.83 7.28 -2.54
CA ARG A 79 0.94 7.41 -1.38
C ARG A 79 1.72 7.96 -0.19
N PRO A 80 1.63 9.28 0.09
CA PRO A 80 2.22 9.82 1.30
C PRO A 80 1.44 9.31 2.52
N ASP A 81 2.16 8.87 3.55
CA ASP A 81 1.55 8.73 4.87
C ASP A 81 1.49 10.10 5.58
N GLN A 82 0.58 10.22 6.54
CA GLN A 82 0.38 11.46 7.32
C GLN A 82 1.35 11.56 8.51
N ASP A 83 2.05 10.47 8.83
CA ASP A 83 2.87 10.33 10.02
C ASP A 83 4.37 10.47 9.68
N GLN A 84 5.19 10.89 10.63
CA GLN A 84 6.65 10.88 10.45
C GLN A 84 7.23 9.49 10.74
N THR A 85 6.90 8.54 9.88
CA THR A 85 7.26 7.13 10.04
C THR A 85 8.69 6.83 9.59
N GLY A 86 9.21 7.62 8.66
CA GLY A 86 10.40 7.26 7.91
C GLY A 86 10.17 6.09 6.93
N ARG A 87 8.93 5.80 6.56
CA ARG A 87 8.54 4.75 5.60
C ARG A 87 9.03 5.06 4.18
N LEU A 88 9.51 4.03 3.49
CA LEU A 88 9.63 3.99 2.03
C LEU A 88 9.46 2.53 1.62
N GLU A 89 8.25 2.17 1.22
CA GLU A 89 7.84 0.81 0.89
C GLU A 89 7.30 0.79 -0.54
N ILE A 90 7.68 -0.22 -1.30
CA ILE A 90 7.26 -0.36 -2.69
C ILE A 90 6.67 -1.74 -2.89
N THR A 91 5.42 -1.76 -3.33
CA THR A 91 4.64 -2.97 -3.52
C THR A 91 4.13 -3.00 -4.96
N VAL A 92 4.26 -4.15 -5.62
CA VAL A 92 3.77 -4.37 -6.98
C VAL A 92 2.60 -5.34 -7.01
N PHE A 93 1.62 -5.02 -7.84
CA PHE A 93 0.42 -5.81 -8.11
C PHE A 93 0.43 -6.14 -9.60
N ILE A 94 0.70 -7.41 -9.91
CA ILE A 94 0.81 -7.88 -11.29
C ILE A 94 -0.59 -8.22 -11.80
N ASN A 95 -0.86 -7.89 -13.07
CA ASN A 95 -2.15 -8.07 -13.75
C ASN A 95 -3.35 -7.40 -13.04
N GLN A 96 -3.12 -6.26 -12.40
CA GLN A 96 -4.15 -5.48 -11.71
C GLN A 96 -4.71 -4.40 -12.65
N GLU A 97 -5.63 -4.79 -13.53
CA GLU A 97 -6.22 -3.89 -14.55
C GLU A 97 -7.17 -2.85 -13.95
N ASP A 98 -7.90 -3.20 -12.89
CA ASP A 98 -8.89 -2.32 -12.24
C ASP A 98 -8.27 -1.21 -11.38
N LYS A 99 -6.94 -1.25 -11.17
CA LYS A 99 -6.16 -0.31 -10.35
C LYS A 99 -6.68 -0.13 -8.93
N GLN A 100 -7.47 -1.08 -8.42
CA GLN A 100 -7.99 -1.04 -7.07
C GLN A 100 -7.18 -1.93 -6.14
N ILE A 101 -6.70 -1.35 -5.05
CA ILE A 101 -6.08 -2.10 -3.98
C ILE A 101 -7.15 -2.43 -2.95
N ILE A 102 -7.54 -3.69 -2.91
CA ILE A 102 -8.45 -4.19 -1.87
C ILE A 102 -7.65 -4.46 -0.59
N GLU A 103 -6.47 -5.06 -0.72
CA GLU A 103 -5.59 -5.41 0.41
C GLU A 103 -4.12 -5.28 -0.05
N ILE A 104 -3.30 -4.52 0.70
CA ILE A 104 -1.91 -4.21 0.31
C ILE A 104 -1.01 -5.46 0.37
N ASP A 105 -1.32 -6.41 1.25
CA ASP A 105 -0.62 -7.67 1.51
C ASP A 105 -0.74 -8.68 0.37
N LYS A 106 -1.69 -8.48 -0.56
CA LYS A 106 -1.77 -9.26 -1.80
C LYS A 106 -0.71 -8.87 -2.83
N GLY A 107 -0.12 -7.70 -2.69
CA GLY A 107 0.97 -7.26 -3.54
C GLY A 107 2.31 -7.86 -3.13
N THR A 108 3.25 -7.91 -4.07
CA THR A 108 4.63 -8.31 -3.77
C THR A 108 5.43 -7.10 -3.33
N ASN A 109 5.93 -7.11 -2.08
CA ASN A 109 6.85 -6.07 -1.62
C ASN A 109 8.22 -6.25 -2.28
N VAL A 110 8.63 -5.28 -3.09
CA VAL A 110 9.90 -5.27 -3.84
C VAL A 110 10.94 -4.35 -3.23
N HIS A 111 10.55 -3.50 -2.28
CA HIS A 111 11.45 -2.66 -1.51
C HIS A 111 10.82 -2.32 -0.15
N SER A 112 11.66 -2.35 0.88
CA SER A 112 11.25 -2.05 2.25
C SER A 112 12.39 -1.40 3.00
N LYS A 113 12.21 -0.13 3.38
CA LYS A 113 13.19 0.59 4.17
C LYS A 113 13.27 0.06 5.60
N ASP A 114 12.13 -0.34 6.17
CA ASP A 114 12.09 -0.95 7.50
C ASP A 114 12.63 -2.39 7.48
N GLY A 115 12.54 -3.07 6.33
CA GLY A 115 13.14 -4.39 6.07
C GLY A 115 14.65 -4.38 5.88
N GLY A 116 15.33 -3.25 6.10
CA GLY A 116 16.78 -3.12 6.00
C GLY A 116 17.31 -2.80 4.61
N HIS A 117 16.43 -2.58 3.61
CA HIS A 117 16.87 -2.02 2.35
C HIS A 117 17.13 -0.52 2.49
N ASP A 118 18.23 -0.05 1.91
CA ASP A 118 18.46 1.38 1.76
C ASP A 118 17.57 1.95 0.63
N ILE A 119 17.69 3.23 0.30
CA ILE A 119 16.86 3.87 -0.73
C ILE A 119 17.14 3.25 -2.12
N PRO A 120 16.12 3.01 -2.98
CA PRO A 120 16.30 2.33 -4.27
C PRO A 120 17.43 2.86 -5.16
N TYR A 121 17.70 4.17 -5.14
CA TYR A 121 18.78 4.75 -5.96
C TYR A 121 20.19 4.27 -5.64
N LYS A 122 20.40 3.67 -4.47
CA LYS A 122 21.70 3.10 -4.08
C LYS A 122 21.97 1.74 -4.70
N ASP A 123 20.92 1.05 -5.14
CA ASP A 123 21.00 -0.29 -5.75
C ASP A 123 19.83 -0.50 -6.72
N TRP A 124 19.92 0.15 -7.88
CA TRP A 124 18.90 0.02 -8.92
C TRP A 124 18.83 -1.41 -9.47
N ASP A 125 19.97 -2.07 -9.65
CA ASP A 125 20.03 -3.41 -10.21
C ASP A 125 19.35 -4.43 -9.29
N GLY A 126 19.62 -4.36 -7.98
CA GLY A 126 18.93 -5.20 -7.01
C GLY A 126 17.45 -4.89 -6.89
N PHE A 127 17.05 -3.62 -6.99
CA PHE A 127 15.64 -3.22 -7.05
C PHE A 127 14.92 -3.83 -8.25
N PHE A 128 15.47 -3.67 -9.46
CA PHE A 128 14.85 -4.19 -10.68
C PHE A 128 14.85 -5.72 -10.72
N SER A 129 15.90 -6.36 -10.20
CA SER A 129 15.90 -7.82 -10.06
C SER A 129 14.73 -8.34 -9.20
N ARG A 130 14.34 -7.60 -8.15
CA ARG A 130 13.16 -7.93 -7.34
C ARG A 130 11.84 -7.69 -8.08
N VAL A 131 11.76 -6.62 -8.87
CA VAL A 131 10.60 -6.35 -9.74
C VAL A 131 10.43 -7.43 -10.80
N ASP A 132 11.51 -7.80 -11.51
CA ASP A 132 11.50 -8.86 -12.51
C ASP A 132 11.07 -10.20 -11.91
N LYS A 133 11.59 -10.51 -10.72
CA LYS A 133 11.19 -11.71 -9.98
C LYS A 133 9.70 -11.69 -9.66
N ALA A 134 9.14 -10.57 -9.22
CA ALA A 134 7.72 -10.44 -8.93
C ALA A 134 6.86 -10.66 -10.18
N ILE A 135 7.26 -10.11 -11.33
CA ILE A 135 6.59 -10.32 -12.62
C ILE A 135 6.63 -11.81 -13.02
N LEU A 136 7.81 -12.44 -12.91
CA LEU A 136 8.00 -13.84 -13.26
C LEU A 136 7.21 -14.80 -12.36
N GLU A 137 7.13 -14.53 -11.06
CA GLU A 137 6.40 -15.37 -10.10
C GLU A 137 4.89 -15.26 -10.29
N ALA A 138 4.37 -14.07 -10.60
CA ALA A 138 2.96 -13.87 -10.87
C ALA A 138 2.49 -14.59 -12.14
N ASN A 139 3.32 -14.67 -13.18
CA ASN A 139 2.99 -15.38 -14.43
C ASN A 139 3.02 -16.91 -14.33
N ARG A 140 3.42 -17.48 -13.18
CA ARG A 140 3.42 -18.93 -12.94
C ARG A 140 2.15 -19.44 -12.25
N GLN A 141 1.30 -18.53 -11.77
CA GLN A 141 0.04 -18.85 -11.09
C GLN A 141 -1.11 -18.89 -12.10
#